data_AF-A0A530BSC8-F1
#
_entry.id   AF-A0A530BSC8-F1
#
_cell.length_a   1.000
_cell.length_b   1.000
_cell.length_c   1.000
_cell.angle_alpha   90.00
_cell.angle_beta   90.00
_cell.angle_gamma   90.00
#
_symmetry.space_group_name_H-M   'P 1'
#
loop_
_entity.id
_entity.type
_entity.pdbx_description
1 polymer ?
#
loop_
_entity_poly.entity_id
_entity_poly.type
_entity_poly.pdbx_seq_one_letter_code
_entity_poly.pdbx_strand_id
1 'polypeptide(L)' 'MTAASPNNPIDIAELLAFYASTGVDEALEDAPINRFAEAKPRQAERVP' A
#
# COMPACT_ATOMS: atom_id res chain seq x y z
N MET A 1 -3.14 10.68 12.35
CA MET A 1 -2.21 10.32 11.26
C MET A 1 -1.41 11.57 10.93
N THR A 2 -0.16 11.63 11.37
CA THR A 2 0.73 12.77 11.13
C THR A 2 1.18 12.74 9.68
N ALA A 3 0.80 13.74 8.90
CA ALA A 3 1.39 13.97 7.57
C ALA A 3 2.89 14.19 7.75
N ALA A 4 3.70 13.43 7.01
CA ALA A 4 5.16 13.52 7.08
C ALA A 4 5.60 14.95 6.71
N SER A 5 6.41 15.55 7.57
CA SER A 5 6.98 16.88 7.36
C SER A 5 7.85 16.88 6.08
N PRO A 6 7.74 17.88 5.19
CA PRO A 6 8.40 17.88 3.88
C PRO A 6 9.94 17.98 3.94
N ASN A 7 10.52 18.03 5.14
CA ASN A 7 11.96 18.21 5.38
C ASN A 7 12.59 17.10 6.21
N ASN A 8 11.87 16.01 6.46
CA ASN A 8 12.53 14.78 6.90
C ASN A 8 13.16 14.16 5.66
N PRO A 9 14.48 13.91 5.60
CA PRO A 9 15.00 12.97 4.63
C PRO A 9 14.24 11.67 4.92
N ILE A 10 13.25 11.35 4.08
CA ILE A 10 12.58 10.05 4.14
C ILE A 10 13.72 9.05 4.18
N ASP A 11 13.76 8.20 5.20
CA ASP A 11 14.75 7.13 5.26
C ASP A 11 14.51 6.28 4.02
N ILE A 12 15.35 6.51 3.00
CA ILE A 12 15.18 5.92 1.68
C ILE A 12 15.21 4.39 1.84
N ALA A 13 15.95 3.87 2.81
CA ALA A 13 15.97 2.44 3.09
C ALA A 13 14.62 1.95 3.63
N GLU A 14 13.98 2.69 4.54
CA GLU A 14 12.64 2.37 5.04
C GLU A 14 11.59 2.41 3.92
N LEU A 15 11.66 3.42 3.06
CA LEU A 15 10.76 3.56 1.92
C LEU A 15 10.92 2.39 0.93
N LEU A 16 12.16 2.05 0.59
CA LEU A 16 12.47 0.94 -0.31
C LEU A 16 12.05 -0.40 0.30
N ALA A 17 12.27 -0.61 1.60
CA ALA A 17 11.83 -1.81 2.30
C ALA A 17 10.29 -1.96 2.29
N PHE A 18 9.56 -0.85 2.48
CA PHE A 18 8.11 -0.83 2.34
C PHE A 18 7.67 -1.29 0.95
N TYR A 19 8.22 -0.70 -0.12
CA TYR A 19 7.83 -1.07 -1.48
C TYR A 19 8.16 -2.52 -1.84
N ALA A 20 9.32 -3.01 -1.41
CA ALA A 20 9.69 -4.42 -1.56
C ALA A 20 8.68 -5.36 -0.84
N SER A 21 8.22 -4.99 0.37
CA SER A 21 7.23 -5.78 1.11
C SER A 21 5.85 -5.83 0.46
N THR A 22 5.53 -4.86 -0.40
CA THR A 22 4.25 -4.81 -1.13
C THR A 22 4.26 -5.61 -2.44
N GLY A 23 5.37 -6.31 -2.74
CA GLY A 23 5.49 -7.11 -3.96
C GLY A 23 5.65 -6.29 -5.24
N VAL A 24 6.17 -5.05 -5.16
CA VAL A 24 6.37 -4.20 -6.36
C VAL A 24 7.41 -4.76 -7.31
N ASP A 25 8.38 -5.52 -6.79
CA ASP A 25 9.38 -6.21 -7.61
C ASP A 25 8.86 -7.52 -8.22
N GLU A 26 7.65 -7.97 -7.86
CA GLU A 26 7.04 -9.16 -8.45
C GLU A 26 6.52 -8.84 -9.86
N ALA A 27 6.75 -9.75 -10.80
CA ALA A 27 6.29 -9.59 -12.17
C ALA A 27 4.75 -9.55 -12.20
N LEU A 28 4.21 -8.49 -12.81
CA LEU A 28 2.78 -8.38 -13.05
C LEU A 28 2.33 -9.45 -14.05
N GLU A 29 1.12 -9.96 -13.86
CA GLU A 29 0.48 -10.83 -14.85
C GLU A 29 0.13 -10.06 -16.13
N ASP A 30 0.12 -10.74 -17.28
CA ASP A 30 -0.20 -10.13 -18.59
C ASP A 30 -1.66 -9.64 -18.68
N ALA A 31 -2.54 -10.16 -17.82
CA ALA A 31 -3.94 -9.74 -17.77
C ALA A 31 -4.10 -8.45 -16.95
N PRO A 32 -4.86 -7.45 -17.43
CA PRO A 32 -5.11 -6.23 -16.65
C PRO A 32 -5.78 -6.55 -15.32
N ILE A 33 -5.12 -6.22 -14.21
CA ILE A 33 -5.66 -6.43 -12.86
C ILE A 33 -6.61 -5.27 -12.51
N ASN A 34 -7.90 -5.57 -12.34
CA ASN A 34 -8.89 -4.60 -11.86
C ASN A 34 -8.96 -4.58 -10.33
N ARG A 35 -8.01 -3.89 -9.69
CA ARG A 35 -7.95 -3.75 -8.21
C ARG A 35 -9.15 -2.98 -7.61
N PHE A 36 -9.90 -2.24 -8.42
CA PHE A 36 -11.11 -1.54 -7.98
C PHE A 36 -12.33 -2.45 -7.87
N ALA A 37 -12.28 -3.63 -8.49
CA ALA A 37 -13.33 -4.64 -8.40
C ALA A 37 -13.20 -5.51 -7.13
N GLU A 38 -12.10 -5.40 -6.36
CA GLU A 38 -12.02 -6.03 -5.05
C GLU A 38 -13.11 -5.46 -4.14
N ALA A 39 -14.12 -6.28 -3.87
CA ALA A 39 -15.14 -5.96 -2.89
C ALA A 39 -14.44 -5.71 -1.55
N LYS A 40 -14.60 -4.49 -1.02
CA LYS A 40 -14.14 -4.10 0.33
C LYS A 40 -14.31 -5.28 1.29
N PRO A 41 -13.28 -5.70 2.05
CA PRO A 41 -13.54 -6.56 3.19
C PRO A 41 -14.63 -5.86 3.99
N ARG A 42 -15.74 -6.55 4.25
CA ARG A 42 -16.83 -6.05 5.09
C ARG A 42 -16.14 -5.57 6.36
N GLN A 43 -15.98 -4.24 6.50
CA GLN A 43 -15.51 -3.66 7.72
C GLN A 43 -16.52 -4.15 8.74
N ALA A 44 -16.07 -5.05 9.62
CA ALA A 44 -16.89 -5.56 10.69
C ALA A 44 -17.52 -4.33 11.33
N GLU A 45 -18.84 -4.24 11.21
CA GLU A 45 -19.68 -3.20 11.77
C GLU A 45 -19.28 -3.08 13.24
N ARG A 46 -18.43 -2.10 13.56
CA ARG A 46 -18.18 -1.72 14.94
C ARG A 46 -19.45 -1.02 15.36
N VAL A 47 -20.36 -1.83 15.90
CA VAL A 47 -21.55 -1.39 16.60
C VAL A 47 -21.11 -0.43 17.71
N PRO A 48 -21.74 0.75 17.84
CA PRO A 48 -21.36 1.80 18.78
C PRO A 48 -21.44 1.36 20.25
#